data_AF-A0A090RUB3-F1
#
_entry.id   AF-A0A090RUB3-F1
#
_cell.length_a   1.000
_cell.length_b   1.000
_cell.length_c   1.000
_cell.angle_alpha   90.00
_cell.angle_beta   90.00
_cell.angle_gamma   90.00
#
_symmetry.space_group_name_H-M   'P 1'
#
loop_
_entity.id
_entity.type
_entity.pdbx_description
1 polymer ?
#
loop_
_entity_poly.entity_id
_entity_poly.type
_entity_poly.pdbx_seq_one_letter_code
_entity_poly.pdbx_strand_id
1 'polypeptide(L)'
;MSTVKTQDLLTMVQSKLLENEELFSASLVKKALGGNLEPFSVRINEVNTSKALFKKILNMTNQCKQRYRGVDSSVINAACRVILDDIDQLLVQRLIDSSFMQSKPT
;
A
#
# COMPACT_ATOMS: atom_id res chain seq x y z
N MET A 1 18.86 19.40 -6.10
CA MET A 1 17.84 18.35 -5.99
C MET A 1 17.83 17.86 -4.56
N SER A 2 16.74 18.02 -3.82
CA SER A 2 16.66 17.50 -2.45
C SER A 2 16.53 15.98 -2.52
N THR A 3 17.52 15.25 -2.03
CA THR A 3 17.47 13.78 -1.96
C THR A 3 16.45 13.42 -0.89
N VAL A 4 15.27 12.97 -1.30
CA VAL A 4 14.23 12.51 -0.37
C VAL A 4 14.78 11.33 0.43
N LYS A 5 14.76 11.42 1.76
CA LYS A 5 15.28 10.36 2.64
C LYS A 5 14.33 9.18 2.66
N THR A 6 14.86 7.97 2.89
CA THR A 6 14.05 6.76 3.00
C THR A 6 13.05 6.84 4.15
N GLN A 7 13.45 7.46 5.25
CA GLN A 7 12.55 7.73 6.38
C GLN A 7 11.33 8.55 5.97
N ASP A 8 11.53 9.57 5.13
CA ASP A 8 10.46 10.49 4.70
C ASP A 8 9.44 9.73 3.84
N LEU A 9 9.91 8.89 2.91
CA LEU A 9 9.04 8.05 2.09
C LEU A 9 8.30 6.99 2.91
N LEU A 10 8.95 6.35 3.88
CA LEU A 10 8.29 5.41 4.80
C LEU A 10 7.22 6.10 5.66
N THR A 11 7.46 7.35 6.04
CA THR A 11 6.50 8.16 6.79
C THR A 11 5.32 8.54 5.91
N MET A 12 5.57 8.91 4.66
CA MET A 12 4.51 9.20 3.68
C MET A 12 3.63 7.98 3.40
N VAL A 13 4.23 6.79 3.19
CA VAL A 13 3.50 5.52 3.07
C VAL A 13 2.63 5.27 4.30
N GLN A 14 3.19 5.48 5.50
CA GLN A 14 2.45 5.31 6.75
C GLN A 14 1.26 6.27 6.84
N SER A 15 1.45 7.56 6.59
CA SER A 15 0.34 8.53 6.60
C SER A 15 -0.74 8.15 5.61
N LYS A 16 -0.36 7.82 4.37
CA LYS A 16 -1.32 7.43 3.32
C LYS A 16 -2.12 6.18 3.70
N LEU A 17 -1.50 5.17 4.32
CA LEU A 17 -2.22 3.98 4.79
C LEU A 17 -3.20 4.30 5.92
N LEU A 18 -2.86 5.22 6.82
CA LEU A 18 -3.70 5.62 7.95
C LEU A 18 -4.86 6.53 7.51
N GLU A 19 -4.62 7.45 6.57
CA GLU A 19 -5.65 8.30 5.95
C GLU A 19 -6.69 7.49 5.18
N ASN A 20 -6.33 6.28 4.76
CA ASN A 20 -7.16 5.40 3.95
C ASN A 20 -7.56 4.13 4.71
N GLU A 21 -7.76 4.22 6.03
CA GLU A 21 -8.09 3.07 6.89
C GLU A 21 -9.39 2.33 6.48
N GLU A 22 -10.31 2.96 5.75
CA GLU A 22 -11.46 2.25 5.18
C GLU A 22 -11.06 1.19 4.15
N LEU A 23 -9.93 1.39 3.46
CA LEU A 23 -9.41 0.46 2.46
C LEU A 23 -8.61 -0.68 3.10
N PHE A 24 -8.12 -0.47 4.33
CA PHE A 24 -7.23 -1.40 4.98
C PHE A 24 -7.65 -1.74 6.41
N SER A 25 -7.71 -3.03 6.74
CA SER A 25 -7.88 -3.43 8.15
C SER A 25 -6.80 -2.81 9.04
N ALA A 26 -7.20 -2.00 10.01
CA ALA A 26 -6.30 -1.31 10.94
C ALA A 26 -5.30 -2.26 11.63
N SER A 27 -5.76 -3.47 11.99
CA SER A 27 -4.91 -4.51 12.57
C SER A 27 -3.80 -4.96 11.61
N LEU A 28 -4.13 -5.15 10.33
CA LEU A 28 -3.17 -5.56 9.30
C LEU A 28 -2.19 -4.43 8.96
N VAL A 29 -2.66 -3.18 8.89
CA VAL A 29 -1.82 -2.00 8.70
C VAL A 29 -0.81 -1.87 9.84
N LYS A 30 -1.27 -2.00 11.10
CA LYS A 30 -0.38 -1.95 12.27
C LYS A 30 0.69 -3.03 12.23
N LYS A 31 0.33 -4.26 11.85
CA LYS A 31 1.30 -5.36 11.68
C LYS A 31 2.31 -5.06 10.57
N ALA A 32 1.85 -4.57 9.41
CA ALA A 32 2.72 -4.23 8.28
C ALA A 32 3.69 -3.10 8.62
N LEU A 33 3.20 -2.02 9.24
CA LEU A 33 4.02 -0.89 9.66
C LEU A 33 5.05 -1.27 10.74
N GLY A 34 4.75 -2.28 11.55
CA GLY A 34 5.66 -2.84 12.54
C GLY A 34 6.64 -3.88 12.00
N GLY A 35 6.54 -4.28 10.72
CA GLY A 35 7.38 -5.35 10.17
C GLY A 35 7.04 -6.75 10.71
N ASN A 36 5.83 -6.97 11.23
CA ASN A 36 5.38 -8.20 11.89
C ASN A 36 4.18 -8.87 11.19
N LEU A 37 3.92 -8.49 9.94
CA LEU A 37 2.85 -9.09 9.15
C LEU A 37 3.31 -10.43 8.58
N GLU A 38 2.49 -11.45 8.77
CA GLU A 38 2.64 -12.72 8.07
C GLU A 38 2.39 -12.51 6.56
N PRO A 39 3.28 -12.99 5.67
CA PRO A 39 3.15 -12.74 4.24
C PRO A 39 1.83 -13.24 3.66
N PHE A 40 1.09 -12.36 3.00
CA PHE A 40 -0.08 -12.77 2.24
C PHE A 40 0.34 -13.52 0.98
N SER A 41 -0.35 -14.63 0.69
CA SER A 41 -0.26 -15.28 -0.61
C SER A 41 -1.19 -14.59 -1.62
N VAL A 42 -0.60 -14.16 -2.74
CA VAL A 42 -1.34 -13.69 -3.93
C VAL A 42 -1.32 -14.81 -4.94
N ARG A 43 -2.51 -15.30 -5.33
CA ARG A 43 -2.63 -16.33 -6.37
C ARG A 43 -2.53 -15.68 -7.75
N ILE A 44 -1.99 -16.40 -8.74
CA ILE A 44 -1.78 -15.90 -10.11
C ILE A 44 -3.08 -15.36 -10.73
N ASN A 45 -4.22 -16.00 -10.46
CA ASN A 45 -5.52 -15.57 -10.97
C ASN A 45 -6.11 -14.35 -10.23
N GLU A 46 -5.52 -13.89 -9.12
CA GLU A 46 -5.97 -12.72 -8.37
C GLU A 46 -5.19 -11.44 -8.75
N VAL A 47 -4.09 -11.52 -9.53
CA VAL A 47 -3.06 -10.47 -9.66
C VAL A 47 -3.61 -9.09 -10.02
N ASN A 48 -4.67 -9.01 -10.82
CA ASN A 48 -5.28 -7.75 -11.28
C ASN A 48 -6.50 -7.31 -10.47
N THR A 49 -6.75 -7.92 -9.30
CA THR A 49 -7.88 -7.56 -8.43
C THR A 49 -7.46 -6.55 -7.37
N SER A 50 -8.39 -5.69 -6.93
CA SER A 50 -8.18 -4.79 -5.79
C SER A 50 -7.72 -5.54 -4.53
N LYS A 51 -8.16 -6.79 -4.36
CA LYS A 51 -7.74 -7.68 -3.28
C LYS A 51 -6.26 -8.07 -3.37
N ALA A 52 -5.74 -8.36 -4.56
CA ALA A 52 -4.31 -8.63 -4.74
C ALA A 52 -3.47 -7.37 -4.56
N LEU A 53 -3.96 -6.22 -5.06
CA LEU A 53 -3.29 -4.93 -4.88
C LEU A 53 -3.19 -4.56 -3.38
N PHE A 54 -4.29 -4.74 -2.64
CA PHE A 54 -4.32 -4.61 -1.18
C PHE A 54 -3.25 -5.48 -0.49
N LYS A 55 -3.19 -6.79 -0.83
CA LYS A 55 -2.20 -7.72 -0.26
C LYS A 55 -0.77 -7.30 -0.61
N LYS A 56 -0.53 -6.85 -1.85
CA LYS A 56 0.77 -6.38 -2.34
C LYS A 56 1.25 -5.18 -1.53
N ILE A 57 0.39 -4.16 -1.35
CA ILE A 57 0.69 -2.95 -0.57
C ILE A 57 1.15 -3.33 0.85
N LEU A 58 0.40 -4.19 1.54
CA LEU A 58 0.72 -4.59 2.91
C LEU A 58 2.00 -5.43 3.00
N ASN A 59 2.18 -6.40 2.10
CA ASN A 59 3.40 -7.21 2.04
C ASN A 59 4.64 -6.35 1.77
N MET A 60 4.57 -5.42 0.81
CA MET A 60 5.68 -4.54 0.47
C MET A 60 5.98 -3.57 1.62
N THR A 61 4.96 -2.97 2.23
CA THR A 61 5.12 -2.12 3.42
C THR A 61 5.85 -2.87 4.54
N ASN A 62 5.43 -4.11 4.82
CA ASN A 62 6.06 -4.96 5.82
C ASN A 62 7.54 -5.23 5.51
N GLN A 63 7.86 -5.58 4.25
CA GLN A 63 9.24 -5.82 3.82
C GLN A 63 10.10 -4.56 3.90
N CYS A 64 9.56 -3.39 3.53
CA CYS A 64 10.26 -2.12 3.67
C CYS A 64 10.59 -1.82 5.14
N LYS A 65 9.63 -2.02 6.05
CA LYS A 65 9.85 -1.82 7.50
C LYS A 65 10.83 -2.83 8.10
N GLN A 66 10.77 -4.10 7.71
CA GLN A 66 11.72 -5.14 8.17
C GLN A 66 13.16 -4.86 7.70
N ARG A 67 13.33 -4.31 6.49
CA ARG A 67 14.65 -4.11 5.87
C ARG A 67 15.26 -2.75 6.18
N TYR A 68 14.45 -1.76 6.53
CA TYR A 68 14.96 -0.44 6.87
C TYR A 68 15.69 -0.45 8.22
N ARG A 69 16.98 -0.13 8.19
CA ARG A 69 17.87 -0.12 9.38
C ARG A 69 18.36 1.28 9.75
N GLY A 70 17.57 2.32 9.45
CA GLY A 70 17.95 3.71 9.73
C GLY A 70 18.92 4.33 8.71
N VAL A 71 19.17 3.66 7.58
CA VAL A 71 20.05 4.13 6.51
C VAL A 71 19.26 4.26 5.22
N ASP A 72 19.57 5.31 4.45
CA ASP A 72 18.94 5.55 3.16
C ASP A 72 19.20 4.38 2.19
N SER A 73 18.14 3.97 1.49
CA SER A 73 18.15 2.85 0.57
C SER A 73 17.33 3.18 -0.68
N SER A 74 18.00 3.23 -1.83
CA SER A 74 17.34 3.44 -3.12
C SER A 74 16.30 2.36 -3.45
N VAL A 75 16.56 1.12 -3.04
CA VAL A 75 15.63 -0.01 -3.22
C VAL A 75 14.37 0.18 -2.40
N ILE A 76 14.50 0.58 -1.12
CA ILE A 76 13.34 0.87 -0.27
C ILE A 76 12.61 2.10 -0.80
N ASN A 77 13.33 3.12 -1.28
CA ASN A 77 12.72 4.31 -1.88
C ASN A 77 11.86 3.95 -3.10
N ALA A 78 12.38 3.11 -4.00
CA ALA A 78 11.63 2.64 -5.16
C ALA A 78 10.39 1.84 -4.72
N ALA A 79 10.53 0.94 -3.74
CA ALA A 79 9.40 0.18 -3.21
C ALA A 79 8.33 1.08 -2.56
N CYS A 80 8.73 2.10 -1.80
CA CYS A 80 7.81 3.08 -1.23
C CYS A 80 7.03 3.84 -2.30
N ARG A 81 7.68 4.23 -3.40
CA ARG A 81 6.98 4.89 -4.52
C ARG A 81 5.96 3.96 -5.16
N VAL A 82 6.33 2.71 -5.43
CA VAL A 82 5.39 1.69 -5.94
C VAL A 82 4.20 1.51 -4.99
N ILE A 83 4.42 1.50 -3.67
CA ILE A 83 3.34 1.41 -2.70
C ILE A 83 2.39 2.61 -2.81
N LEU A 84 2.92 3.83 -2.92
CA LEU A 84 2.11 5.04 -3.04
C LEU A 84 1.28 5.02 -4.34
N ASP A 85 1.90 4.66 -5.46
CA ASP A 85 1.22 4.53 -6.75
C ASP A 85 0.11 3.46 -6.70
N ASP A 86 0.38 2.32 -6.05
CA ASP A 86 -0.60 1.24 -5.87
C ASP A 86 -1.80 1.69 -5.00
N ILE A 87 -1.56 2.53 -3.97
CA ILE A 87 -2.64 3.09 -3.13
C ILE A 87 -3.52 4.02 -3.98
N ASP A 88 -2.91 4.91 -4.76
CA ASP A 88 -3.65 5.83 -5.63
C ASP A 88 -4.44 5.07 -6.70
N GLN A 89 -3.89 3.98 -7.26
CA GLN A 89 -4.62 3.09 -8.17
C GLN A 89 -5.83 2.43 -7.49
N LEU A 90 -5.68 1.96 -6.25
CA LEU A 90 -6.77 1.34 -5.49
C LEU A 90 -7.91 2.33 -5.23
N LEU A 91 -7.57 3.59 -4.94
CA LEU A 91 -8.53 4.67 -4.75
C LEU A 91 -9.32 4.98 -6.02
N VAL A 92 -8.63 5.10 -7.16
CA VAL A 92 -9.26 5.31 -8.46
C VAL A 92 -10.21 4.16 -8.81
N GLN A 93 -9.79 2.91 -8.59
CA GLN A 93 -10.64 1.75 -8.85
C GLN A 93 -11.93 1.78 -8.01
N ARG A 94 -11.85 2.15 -6.72
CA ARG A 94 -13.02 2.27 -5.84
C ARG A 94 -13.99 3.35 -6.32
N LEU A 95 -13.48 4.50 -6.79
CA LEU A 95 -14.32 5.57 -7.34
C LEU A 95 -15.08 5.07 -8.57
N ILE A 96 -14.40 4.39 -9.48
CA ILE A 96 -15.01 3.80 -10.69
C ILE A 96 -16.12 2.81 -10.27
N ASP A 97 -15.81 1.85 -9.41
CA ASP A 97 -16.79 0.85 -8.95
C ASP A 97 -18.01 1.49 -8.28
N SER A 98 -17.81 2.61 -7.56
CA SER A 98 -18.89 3.35 -6.90
C SER A 98 -19.77 4.13 -7.90
N SER A 99 -19.18 4.73 -8.94
CA SER A 99 -19.91 5.44 -10.00
C SER A 99 -20.76 4.51 -10.87
N PHE A 100 -20.32 3.27 -11.10
CA PHE A 100 -21.11 2.27 -11.84
C PHE A 100 -22.33 1.76 -11.06
N MET A 101 -22.32 1.80 -9.73
CA MET A 101 -23.47 1.40 -8.90
C MET A 101 -24.58 2.47 -8.85
N GLN A 102 -24.27 3.74 -9.12
CA GLN A 102 -25.24 4.84 -9.14
C GLN A 102 -25.99 4.99 -10.48
N SER A 103 -25.60 4.25 -11.52
CA SER A 103 -26.10 4.43 -12.88
C SER A 103 -27.09 3.34 -13.33
N LYS A 104 -27.67 2.55 -12.42
CA LYS A 104 -28.88 1.76 -12.74
C LYS A 104 -30.12 2.65 -12.60
N PRO A 105 -30.81 3.03 -13.71
CA PRO A 105 -32.14 3.57 -13.61
C PRO A 105 -33.08 2.42 -13.24
N THR A 106 -33.86 2.61 -12.17
CA THR A 106 -35.15 1.91 -11.98
C THR A 106 -36.09 2.16 -13.14
#